data_AF-A0A968VD92-F1
#
_entry.id   AF-A0A968VD92-F1
#
_cell.length_a   1.000
_cell.length_b   1.000
_cell.length_c   1.000
_cell.angle_alpha   90.00
_cell.angle_beta   90.00
_cell.angle_gamma   90.00
#
_symmetry.space_group_name_H-M   'P 1'
#
loop_
_entity.id
_entity.type
_entity.pdbx_description
1 polymer ?
#
loop_
_entity_poly.entity_id
_entity_poly.type
_entity_poly.pdbx_seq_one_letter_code
_entity_poly.pdbx_strand_id
1 'polypeptide(L)'
;MKNLIPNLSLAIFATLMGLTSIAIVPVAAQGIPVEITRRFPCNGGFAVETFRSVISICPGANGAMYVGEAKDGSGYINLSATSPEDQVYVSRNSGFTYTLNLKEQKLIITTPNGESFFEDILRVINS
;
A
#
# COMPACT_ATOMS: atom_id res chain seq x y z
N MET A 1 -17.73 -31.23 21.83
CA MET A 1 -16.93 -30.57 22.87
C MET A 1 -16.31 -29.34 22.22
N LYS A 2 -16.86 -28.14 22.49
CA LYS A 2 -16.49 -26.88 21.84
C LYS A 2 -15.68 -26.05 22.84
N ASN A 3 -14.43 -25.78 22.50
CA ASN A 3 -13.47 -25.06 23.35
C ASN A 3 -13.53 -23.55 23.14
N LEU A 4 -13.50 -22.86 24.29
CA LEU A 4 -13.00 -21.51 24.60
C LEU A 4 -13.42 -20.29 23.76
N ILE A 5 -14.15 -19.40 24.44
CA ILE A 5 -14.27 -17.96 24.14
C ILE A 5 -13.29 -17.19 25.08
N PRO A 6 -13.21 -15.86 25.02
CA PRO A 6 -12.23 -15.00 24.34
C PRO A 6 -11.21 -14.38 25.32
N ASN A 7 -10.17 -13.71 24.81
CA ASN A 7 -9.44 -12.70 25.60
C ASN A 7 -9.24 -11.43 24.77
N LEU A 8 -10.32 -10.65 24.72
CA LEU A 8 -10.28 -9.23 24.41
C LEU A 8 -9.90 -8.53 25.72
N SER A 9 -8.70 -7.97 25.80
CA SER A 9 -8.24 -7.30 27.01
C SER A 9 -9.13 -6.09 27.32
N LEU A 10 -9.77 -6.16 28.46
CA LEU A 10 -10.74 -5.24 29.04
C LEU A 10 -10.01 -3.97 29.53
N ALA A 11 -10.44 -2.80 29.04
CA ALA A 11 -10.07 -1.50 29.60
C ALA A 11 -10.89 -1.25 30.88
N ILE A 12 -10.26 -0.81 31.97
CA ILE A 12 -10.96 -0.35 33.18
C ILE A 12 -10.28 0.89 33.79
N PHE A 13 -11.03 2.01 33.73
CA PHE A 13 -11.30 3.08 34.75
C PHE A 13 -10.13 3.88 35.35
N ALA A 14 -10.22 5.17 35.71
CA ALA A 14 -11.26 6.23 35.77
C ALA A 14 -10.46 7.57 35.92
N THR A 15 -10.97 8.81 35.87
CA THR A 15 -12.09 9.34 36.67
C THR A 15 -12.39 10.80 36.30
N LEU A 16 -13.68 11.15 36.35
CA LEU A 16 -14.28 12.40 36.88
C LEU A 16 -14.06 13.73 36.13
N MET A 17 -15.09 14.17 35.40
CA MET A 17 -16.07 15.20 35.81
C MET A 17 -16.74 15.82 34.59
N GLY A 18 -18.06 15.63 34.50
CA GLY A 18 -18.97 16.38 33.63
C GLY A 18 -18.78 16.16 32.14
N LEU A 19 -19.81 15.67 31.46
CA LEU A 19 -20.20 16.02 30.09
C LEU A 19 -21.28 15.04 29.63
N THR A 20 -22.29 15.62 28.99
CA THR A 20 -23.44 14.96 28.36
C THR A 20 -23.06 13.68 27.62
N SER A 21 -23.90 12.65 27.75
CA SER A 21 -23.76 11.38 27.04
C SER A 21 -23.71 11.59 25.52
N ILE A 22 -22.50 11.62 24.95
CA ILE A 22 -22.32 11.49 23.50
C ILE A 22 -22.39 10.00 23.22
N ALA A 23 -23.54 9.54 22.73
CA ALA A 23 -23.65 8.23 22.11
C ALA A 23 -22.76 8.23 20.86
N ILE A 24 -21.57 7.65 20.97
CA ILE A 24 -20.71 7.38 19.81
C ILE A 24 -21.39 6.24 19.05
N VAL A 25 -22.21 6.60 18.08
CA VAL A 25 -22.73 5.63 17.11
C VAL A 25 -21.53 5.13 16.31
N PRO A 26 -21.26 3.82 16.24
CA PRO A 26 -20.26 3.31 15.32
C PRO A 26 -20.73 3.67 13.91
N VAL A 27 -20.08 4.64 13.30
CA VAL A 27 -20.22 4.92 11.88
C VAL A 27 -19.77 3.65 11.19
N ALA A 28 -20.73 2.89 10.66
CA ALA A 28 -20.44 1.86 9.69
C ALA A 28 -19.53 2.51 8.64
N ALA A 29 -18.30 2.03 8.52
CA ALA A 29 -17.38 2.41 7.47
C ALA A 29 -18.05 2.01 6.15
N GLN A 30 -18.90 2.89 5.65
CA GLN A 30 -19.39 2.87 4.29
C GLN A 30 -18.13 2.98 3.47
N GLY A 31 -17.72 1.85 2.88
CA GLY A 31 -16.58 1.78 1.99
C GLY A 31 -16.88 2.68 0.81
N ILE A 32 -16.58 3.97 0.95
CA ILE A 32 -16.40 4.86 -0.17
C ILE A 32 -15.31 4.16 -0.98
N PRO A 33 -15.58 3.77 -2.24
CA PRO A 33 -14.50 3.32 -3.08
C PRO A 33 -13.53 4.50 -3.14
N VAL A 34 -12.39 4.36 -2.46
CA VAL A 34 -11.28 5.29 -2.65
C VAL A 34 -10.94 5.12 -4.12
N GLU A 35 -11.42 6.05 -4.92
CA GLU A 35 -11.04 6.16 -6.32
C GLU A 35 -9.54 6.39 -6.27
N ILE A 36 -8.79 5.35 -6.65
CA ILE A 36 -7.34 5.46 -6.74
C ILE A 36 -7.08 6.33 -7.95
N THR A 37 -7.08 7.64 -7.73
CA THR A 37 -6.79 8.62 -8.76
C THR A 37 -5.31 8.48 -9.08
N ARG A 38 -4.98 7.57 -10.00
CA ARG A 38 -3.63 7.49 -10.56
C ARG A 38 -3.29 8.89 -11.08
N ARG A 39 -2.25 9.52 -10.54
CA ARG A 39 -1.77 10.81 -11.08
C ARG A 39 -1.33 10.71 -12.54
N PHE A 40 -0.97 9.51 -12.98
CA PHE A 40 -0.57 9.23 -14.35
C PHE A 40 -1.49 8.20 -15.01
N PRO A 41 -2.18 8.54 -16.12
CA PRO A 41 -2.90 7.56 -16.91
C PRO A 41 -1.89 6.67 -17.64
N CYS A 42 -1.86 5.40 -17.29
CA CYS A 42 -1.07 4.40 -18.00
C CYS A 42 -1.95 3.78 -19.08
N ASN A 43 -1.64 4.05 -20.36
CA ASN A 43 -2.35 3.48 -21.50
C ASN A 43 -2.00 1.98 -21.63
N GLY A 44 -2.60 1.17 -20.76
CA GLY A 44 -2.27 -0.24 -20.53
C GLY A 44 -1.42 -0.45 -19.27
N GLY A 45 -1.34 -1.70 -18.80
CA GLY A 45 -0.59 -2.10 -17.61
C GLY A 45 -1.47 -2.44 -16.42
N PHE A 46 -0.92 -2.35 -15.22
CA PHE A 46 -1.64 -2.63 -13.97
C PHE A 46 -1.15 -1.71 -12.85
N ALA A 47 -1.95 -1.64 -11.79
CA ALA A 47 -1.54 -1.06 -10.53
C ALA A 47 -1.68 -2.07 -9.40
N VAL A 48 -0.97 -1.81 -8.31
CA VAL A 48 -1.12 -2.53 -7.05
C VAL A 48 -1.33 -1.50 -5.95
N GLU A 49 -2.06 -1.93 -4.93
CA GLU A 49 -2.29 -1.13 -3.74
C GLU A 49 -1.64 -1.81 -2.54
N THR A 50 -0.84 -1.06 -1.79
CA THR A 50 -0.37 -1.46 -0.45
C THR A 50 -1.10 -0.66 0.62
N PHE A 51 -0.72 -0.79 1.89
CA PHE A 51 -1.28 0.08 2.94
C PHE A 51 -0.91 1.56 2.72
N ARG A 52 0.33 1.85 2.34
CA ARG A 52 0.85 3.24 2.28
C ARG A 52 0.93 3.82 0.88
N SER A 53 0.94 3.00 -0.15
CA SER A 53 1.23 3.45 -1.51
C SER A 53 0.39 2.75 -2.57
N VAL A 54 0.36 3.38 -3.73
CA VAL A 54 -0.16 2.81 -4.98
C VAL A 54 1.00 2.79 -5.95
N ILE A 55 1.20 1.64 -6.59
CA ILE A 55 2.30 1.43 -7.52
C ILE A 55 1.73 0.97 -8.84
N SER A 56 2.01 1.69 -9.91
CA SER A 56 1.60 1.31 -11.27
C SER A 56 2.81 0.87 -12.08
N ILE A 57 2.66 -0.23 -12.82
CA ILE A 57 3.60 -0.68 -13.82
C ILE A 57 2.98 -0.41 -15.19
N CYS A 58 3.60 0.53 -15.90
CA CYS A 58 3.05 1.09 -17.12
C CYS A 58 3.95 0.71 -18.30
N PRO A 59 3.41 0.11 -19.38
CA PRO A 59 4.18 -0.16 -20.57
C PRO A 59 4.59 1.16 -21.24
N GLY A 60 5.82 1.21 -21.74
CA GLY A 60 6.38 2.33 -22.47
C GLY A 60 7.19 1.84 -23.66
N ALA A 61 7.49 2.74 -24.60
CA ALA A 61 8.18 2.40 -25.85
C ALA A 61 9.55 1.74 -25.64
N ASN A 62 10.20 2.01 -24.51
CA ASN A 62 11.55 1.52 -24.18
C ASN A 62 11.58 0.61 -22.94
N GLY A 63 10.44 0.02 -22.54
CA GLY A 63 10.34 -0.84 -21.35
C GLY A 63 9.18 -0.43 -20.44
N ALA A 64 9.19 -0.90 -19.19
CA ALA A 64 8.18 -0.55 -18.22
C ALA A 64 8.56 0.73 -17.44
N MET A 65 7.57 1.46 -16.94
CA MET A 65 7.74 2.53 -15.97
C MET A 65 7.12 2.11 -14.65
N TYR A 66 7.86 2.32 -13.56
CA TYR A 66 7.38 2.25 -12.19
C TYR A 66 6.90 3.62 -11.76
N VAL A 67 5.63 3.70 -11.39
CA VAL A 67 5.00 4.91 -10.89
C VAL A 67 4.55 4.65 -9.46
N GLY A 68 5.25 5.22 -8.48
CA GLY A 68 4.94 5.07 -7.07
C GLY A 68 4.35 6.35 -6.49
N GLU A 69 3.22 6.23 -5.79
CA GLU A 69 2.54 7.34 -5.14
C GLU A 69 2.20 6.98 -3.69
N ALA A 70 2.55 7.88 -2.76
CA ALA A 70 2.15 7.73 -1.37
C ALA A 70 0.70 8.19 -1.17
N LYS A 71 -0.11 7.39 -0.47
CA LYS A 71 -1.54 7.67 -0.26
C LYS A 71 -1.81 8.86 0.65
N ASP A 72 -0.87 9.21 1.50
CA ASP A 72 -0.92 10.41 2.33
C ASP A 72 -0.60 11.70 1.53
N GLY A 73 -0.28 11.57 0.23
CA GLY A 73 0.08 12.69 -0.63
C GLY A 73 1.50 13.22 -0.40
N SER A 74 2.31 12.56 0.42
CA SER A 74 3.66 13.01 0.78
C SER A 74 4.66 12.98 -0.37
N GLY A 75 4.39 12.22 -1.43
CA GLY A 75 5.32 12.12 -2.54
C GLY A 75 4.88 11.23 -3.70
N TYR A 76 5.61 11.40 -4.79
CA TYR A 76 5.42 10.70 -6.05
C TYR A 76 6.79 10.47 -6.72
N ILE A 77 6.98 9.29 -7.31
CA ILE A 77 8.16 8.94 -8.10
C ILE A 77 7.75 8.27 -9.41
N ASN A 78 8.46 8.59 -10.48
CA ASN A 78 8.37 7.90 -11.76
C ASN A 78 9.79 7.47 -12.19
N LEU A 79 9.98 6.17 -12.39
CA LEU A 79 11.27 5.56 -12.68
C LEU A 79 11.13 4.56 -13.82
N SER A 80 12.19 4.36 -14.59
CA SER A 80 12.26 3.20 -15.46
C SER A 80 12.26 1.92 -14.62
N ALA A 81 11.50 0.92 -15.07
CA ALA A 81 11.43 -0.41 -14.48
C ALA A 81 12.03 -1.45 -15.43
N THR A 82 12.78 -2.38 -14.85
CA THR A 82 13.20 -3.61 -15.51
C THR A 82 12.46 -4.79 -14.89
N SER A 83 12.23 -5.85 -15.67
CA SER A 83 11.64 -7.09 -15.18
C SER A 83 12.69 -8.20 -15.28
N PRO A 84 13.55 -8.38 -14.26
CA PRO A 84 14.60 -9.41 -14.30
C PRO A 84 14.00 -10.83 -14.35
N GLU A 85 12.81 -11.01 -13.80
CA GLU A 85 12.04 -12.25 -13.85
C GLU A 85 10.58 -11.92 -14.15
N ASP A 86 9.82 -12.94 -14.58
CA ASP A 86 8.38 -12.83 -14.70
C ASP A 86 7.78 -12.35 -13.37
N GLN A 87 6.87 -11.37 -13.44
CA GLN A 87 6.15 -10.81 -12.29
C GLN A 87 7.01 -10.15 -11.20
N VAL A 88 8.27 -9.83 -11.50
CA VAL A 88 9.17 -9.08 -10.61
C VAL A 88 9.63 -7.83 -11.35
N TYR A 89 9.33 -6.66 -10.80
CA TYR A 89 9.66 -5.36 -11.38
C TYR A 89 10.61 -4.61 -10.47
N VAL A 90 11.72 -4.12 -11.02
CA VAL A 90 12.78 -3.45 -10.28
C VAL A 90 13.03 -2.06 -10.85
N SER A 91 13.05 -1.06 -9.98
CA SER A 91 13.43 0.31 -10.28
C SER A 91 14.45 0.82 -9.27
N ARG A 92 15.27 1.80 -9.67
CA ARG A 92 16.31 2.37 -8.81
C ARG A 92 16.29 3.90 -8.87
N ASN A 93 16.49 4.53 -7.73
CA ASN A 93 16.64 5.99 -7.63
C ASN A 93 17.57 6.34 -6.47
N SER A 94 18.63 7.11 -6.72
CA SER A 94 19.48 7.68 -5.67
C SER A 94 19.98 6.63 -4.66
N GLY A 95 20.33 5.43 -5.14
CA GLY A 95 20.78 4.30 -4.33
C GLY A 95 19.67 3.46 -3.70
N PHE A 96 18.41 3.91 -3.71
CA PHE A 96 17.26 3.08 -3.35
C PHE A 96 16.94 2.10 -4.46
N THR A 97 16.58 0.88 -4.09
CA THR A 97 16.03 -0.14 -5.00
C THR A 97 14.59 -0.45 -4.59
N TYR A 98 13.68 -0.34 -5.54
CA TYR A 98 12.26 -0.66 -5.39
C TYR A 98 12.00 -1.95 -6.17
N THR A 99 11.59 -3.00 -5.47
CA THR A 99 11.26 -4.29 -6.06
C THR A 99 9.80 -4.60 -5.79
N LEU A 100 8.98 -4.58 -6.83
CA LEU A 100 7.61 -5.06 -6.80
C LEU A 100 7.60 -6.53 -7.22
N ASN A 101 7.35 -7.44 -6.29
CA ASN A 101 7.31 -8.88 -6.52
C ASN A 101 5.86 -9.37 -6.37
N LEU A 102 5.19 -9.63 -7.49
CA LEU A 102 3.79 -10.09 -7.47
C LEU A 102 3.66 -11.57 -7.07
N LYS A 103 4.71 -12.38 -7.28
CA LYS A 103 4.74 -13.78 -6.85
C LYS A 103 4.71 -13.89 -5.34
N GLU A 104 5.48 -13.03 -4.67
CA GLU A 104 5.53 -12.96 -3.20
C GLU A 104 4.49 -12.02 -2.59
N GLN A 105 3.71 -11.31 -3.42
CA GLN A 105 2.73 -10.30 -3.01
C GLN A 105 3.36 -9.18 -2.15
N LYS A 106 4.56 -8.71 -2.52
CA LYS A 106 5.31 -7.72 -1.74
C LYS A 106 5.89 -6.58 -2.57
N LEU A 107 5.89 -5.40 -1.98
CA LEU A 107 6.78 -4.30 -2.33
C LEU A 107 7.97 -4.31 -1.36
N ILE A 108 9.18 -4.29 -1.90
CA ILE A 108 10.43 -4.26 -1.16
C ILE A 108 11.15 -2.96 -1.52
N ILE A 109 11.54 -2.19 -0.51
CA ILE A 109 12.32 -0.96 -0.66
C ILE A 109 13.63 -1.15 0.07
N THR A 110 14.71 -1.30 -0.69
CA THR A 110 16.07 -1.41 -0.15
C THR A 110 16.74 -0.04 -0.18
N THR A 111 17.26 0.42 0.94
CA THR A 111 17.98 1.69 1.08
C THR A 111 19.39 1.60 0.50
N PRO A 112 20.06 2.75 0.24
CA PRO A 112 21.46 2.77 -0.17
C PRO A 112 22.41 2.04 0.79
N ASN A 113 22.02 1.92 2.07
CA ASN A 113 22.80 1.26 3.11
C ASN A 113 22.51 -0.25 3.22
N GLY A 114 21.61 -0.79 2.38
CA GLY A 114 21.25 -2.20 2.33
C GLY A 114 20.09 -2.62 3.26
N GLU A 115 19.55 -1.71 4.06
CA GLU A 115 18.35 -1.99 4.87
C GLU A 115 17.12 -2.16 3.97
N SER A 116 16.19 -3.03 4.31
CA SER A 116 15.00 -3.28 3.50
C SER A 116 13.71 -3.11 4.29
N PHE A 117 12.75 -2.40 3.67
CA PHE A 117 11.38 -2.24 4.15
C PHE A 117 10.44 -3.02 3.25
N PHE A 118 9.40 -3.60 3.85
CA PHE A 118 8.46 -4.45 3.14
C PHE A 118 7.04 -3.93 3.33
N GLU A 119 6.26 -3.98 2.28
CA GLU A 119 4.81 -3.76 2.32
C GLU A 119 4.10 -4.89 1.59
N ASP A 120 3.06 -5.43 2.19
CA ASP A 120 2.21 -6.41 1.55
C ASP A 120 1.30 -5.75 0.51
N ILE A 121 1.13 -6.42 -0.61
CA ILE A 121 0.17 -6.04 -1.65
C ILE A 121 -1.22 -6.45 -1.16
N LEU A 122 -2.11 -5.47 -1.07
CA LEU A 122 -3.51 -5.68 -0.68
C LEU A 122 -4.34 -6.19 -1.84
N ARG A 123 -4.11 -5.63 -3.04
CA ARG A 123 -4.76 -6.06 -4.28
C ARG A 123 -4.01 -5.58 -5.52
N VAL A 124 -4.21 -6.32 -6.61
CA VAL A 124 -3.84 -5.93 -7.97
C VAL A 124 -5.07 -5.32 -8.66
N ILE A 125 -4.86 -4.23 -9.38
CA ILE A 125 -5.86 -3.42 -10.05
C ILE A 125 -5.49 -3.40 -11.53
N ASN A 126 -6.18 -4.22 -12.31
CA ASN A 126 -6.00 -4.23 -13.75
C ASN A 126 -6.57 -2.92 -14.34
N SER A 127 -5.81 -2.31 -15.24
CA SER A 127 -6.26 -1.14 -16.03
C SER A 127 -6.63 -1.56 -17.44
#